data_AF-A0AAV9K7Y3-F1
#
_entry.id   AF-A0AAV9K7Y3-F1
#
_cell.length_a   1.000
_cell.length_b   1.000
_cell.length_c   1.000
_cell.angle_alpha   90.00
_cell.angle_beta   90.00
_cell.angle_gamma   90.00
#
_symmetry.space_group_name_H-M   'P 1'
#
loop_
_entity.id
_entity.type
_entity.pdbx_description
1 polymer ?
#
loop_
_entity_poly.entity_id
_entity_poly.type
_entity_poly.pdbx_seq_one_letter_code
_entity_poly.pdbx_strand_id
1 'polypeptide(L)'
;MSSPSKRRDMDVMKLMMSDYTVETINDGITEFNVEFHGPKESLYEGGVWKIRVELPDAYPYKSPSIGFLNKIFHPNVDELSGSVCLDVINQSWSPMFDLLNVFEVFLPQLLLYPNPSDPLNGDAASLMMKDKNQYEQKVKEYCERYAKKENVVGTPKDESDDEISEEEFSGQSESDDEVVGHADP
;
A
#
# COMPACT_ATOMS: atom_id res chain seq x y z
N MET A 1 -2.56 31.76 18.19
CA MET A 1 -2.74 30.93 16.98
C MET A 1 -1.50 31.13 16.11
N SER A 2 -0.74 30.07 15.84
CA SER A 2 0.35 30.13 14.85
C SER A 2 -0.25 30.29 13.46
N SER A 3 0.38 31.04 12.55
CA SER A 3 -0.08 31.11 11.15
C SER A 3 -0.03 29.71 10.51
N PRO A 4 -0.92 29.37 9.56
CA PRO A 4 -0.95 28.04 8.92
C PRO A 4 0.41 27.54 8.43
N SER A 5 1.20 28.41 7.77
CA SER A 5 2.57 28.09 7.36
C SER A 5 3.46 27.71 8.55
N LYS A 6 3.48 28.51 9.61
CA LYS A 6 4.27 28.21 10.83
C LYS A 6 3.85 26.90 11.52
N ARG A 7 2.56 26.53 11.48
CA ARG A 7 2.11 25.23 12.04
C ARG A 7 2.61 24.07 11.20
N ARG A 8 2.51 24.17 9.87
CA ARG A 8 3.08 23.18 8.94
C ARG A 8 4.56 22.97 9.20
N ASP A 9 5.33 24.05 9.21
CA ASP A 9 6.79 24.00 9.37
C ASP A 9 7.17 23.35 10.70
N MET A 10 6.48 23.72 11.79
CA MET A 10 6.71 23.13 13.12
C MET A 10 6.40 21.63 13.17
N ASP A 11 5.28 21.19 12.58
CA ASP A 11 4.88 19.79 12.62
C ASP A 11 5.79 18.90 11.78
N VAL A 12 6.24 19.39 10.62
CA VAL A 12 7.24 18.70 9.79
C VAL A 12 8.59 18.64 10.52
N MET A 13 9.04 19.74 11.15
CA MET A 13 10.28 19.72 11.94
C MET A 13 10.20 18.74 13.11
N LYS A 14 9.07 18.68 13.83
CA LYS A 14 8.86 17.68 14.90
C LYS A 14 8.98 16.26 14.38
N LEU A 15 8.39 15.96 13.22
CA LEU A 15 8.48 14.65 12.58
C LEU A 15 9.93 14.33 12.17
N MET A 16 10.67 15.28 11.59
CA MET A 16 12.09 15.10 11.24
C MET A 16 13.02 14.93 12.45
N MET A 17 12.63 15.43 13.63
CA MET A 17 13.37 15.27 14.88
C MET A 17 12.96 14.02 15.67
N SER A 18 11.99 13.25 15.18
CA SER A 18 11.54 12.00 15.79
C SER A 18 12.37 10.81 15.30
N ASP A 19 12.04 9.62 15.77
CA ASP A 19 12.71 8.37 15.37
C ASP A 19 12.27 7.86 13.99
N TYR A 20 11.37 8.56 13.30
CA TYR A 20 10.93 8.19 11.95
C TYR A 20 11.96 8.60 10.89
N THR A 21 12.22 7.70 9.93
CA THR A 21 13.00 8.02 8.73
C THR A 21 12.13 8.84 7.79
N VAL A 22 12.48 10.12 7.58
CA VAL A 22 11.76 11.06 6.71
C VAL A 22 12.62 11.42 5.51
N GLU A 23 12.06 11.30 4.30
CA GLU A 23 12.69 11.74 3.05
C GLU A 23 11.85 12.83 2.39
N THR A 24 12.39 14.05 2.27
CA THR A 24 11.71 15.16 1.60
C THR A 24 11.69 14.99 0.09
N ILE A 25 10.58 15.38 -0.55
CA ILE A 25 10.47 15.39 -2.01
C ILE A 25 10.74 16.82 -2.50
N ASN A 26 11.65 16.97 -3.47
CA ASN A 26 12.01 18.25 -4.09
C ASN A 26 12.44 19.35 -3.08
N ASP A 27 13.11 18.96 -1.98
CA ASP A 27 13.50 19.86 -0.88
C ASP A 27 12.32 20.64 -0.24
N GLY A 28 11.09 20.17 -0.48
CA GLY A 28 9.86 20.74 0.04
C GLY A 28 9.46 20.14 1.39
N ILE A 29 8.61 20.88 2.10
CA ILE A 29 7.99 20.45 3.38
C ILE A 29 6.48 20.17 3.23
N THR A 30 5.96 20.30 2.01
CA THR A 30 4.56 20.00 1.69
C THR A 30 4.36 18.54 1.30
N GLU A 31 5.42 17.89 0.84
CA GLU A 31 5.38 16.50 0.38
C GLU A 31 6.65 15.78 0.80
N PHE A 32 6.49 14.63 1.44
CA PHE A 32 7.60 13.82 1.94
C PHE A 32 7.16 12.38 2.13
N ASN A 33 8.15 11.50 2.24
CA ASN A 33 7.96 10.08 2.49
C ASN A 33 8.42 9.73 3.90
N VAL A 34 7.74 8.78 4.53
CA VAL A 34 8.07 8.30 5.88
C VAL A 34 8.11 6.78 5.88
N GLU A 35 9.18 6.19 6.43
CA GLU A 35 9.23 4.74 6.67
C GLU A 35 8.28 4.40 7.83
N PHE A 36 7.34 3.48 7.57
CA PHE A 36 6.34 3.03 8.53
C PHE A 36 6.42 1.52 8.71
N HIS A 37 6.52 1.10 9.96
CA HIS A 37 6.52 -0.31 10.32
C HIS A 37 5.11 -0.75 10.70
N GLY A 38 4.72 -1.93 10.19
CA GLY A 38 3.46 -2.56 10.53
C GLY A 38 3.29 -2.71 12.05
N PRO A 39 2.09 -2.42 12.60
CA PRO A 39 1.85 -2.53 14.03
C PRO A 39 2.05 -3.95 14.53
N LYS A 40 2.59 -4.07 15.75
CA LYS A 40 2.65 -5.35 16.47
C LYS A 40 1.23 -5.87 16.74
N GLU A 41 1.09 -7.18 16.82
CA GLU A 41 -0.18 -7.87 17.09
C GLU A 41 -1.25 -7.60 16.01
N SER A 42 -0.80 -7.22 14.79
CA SER A 42 -1.66 -7.04 13.62
C SER A 42 -1.26 -8.00 12.49
N LEU A 43 -2.13 -8.15 11.48
CA LEU A 43 -1.82 -8.92 10.27
C LEU A 43 -0.67 -8.32 9.45
N TYR A 44 -0.33 -7.06 9.73
CA TYR A 44 0.68 -6.28 9.05
C TYR A 44 2.03 -6.30 9.78
N GLU A 45 2.12 -6.98 10.93
CA GLU A 45 3.34 -7.04 11.74
C GLU A 45 4.53 -7.52 10.90
N GLY A 46 5.67 -6.83 11.06
CA GLY A 46 6.91 -7.12 10.33
C GLY A 46 6.97 -6.53 8.92
N GLY A 47 5.86 -6.04 8.37
CA GLY A 47 5.84 -5.27 7.14
C GLY A 47 6.46 -3.88 7.31
N VAL A 48 7.06 -3.37 6.24
CA VAL A 48 7.65 -2.04 6.13
C VAL A 48 7.10 -1.36 4.88
N TRP A 49 6.60 -0.15 5.05
CA TRP A 49 6.05 0.65 3.96
C TRP A 49 6.68 2.03 3.90
N LYS A 50 6.76 2.56 2.68
CA LYS A 50 7.06 3.97 2.45
C LYS A 50 5.75 4.73 2.28
N ILE A 51 5.46 5.62 3.21
CA ILE A 51 4.22 6.39 3.25
C ILE A 51 4.47 7.77 2.66
N ARG A 52 3.82 8.07 1.54
CA ARG A 52 3.76 9.42 0.97
C ARG A 52 2.76 10.25 1.77
N VAL A 53 3.21 11.39 2.25
CA VAL A 53 2.39 12.39 2.95
C VAL A 53 2.37 13.67 2.15
N GLU A 54 1.18 14.21 1.91
CA GLU A 54 0.98 15.49 1.26
C GLU A 54 0.17 16.42 2.17
N LEU A 55 0.74 17.58 2.50
CA LEU A 55 0.13 18.61 3.34
C LEU A 55 -0.53 19.68 2.45
N PRO A 56 -1.87 19.82 2.47
CA PRO A 56 -2.54 20.80 1.63
C PRO A 56 -2.28 22.23 2.11
N ASP A 57 -2.53 23.23 1.25
CA ASP A 57 -2.38 24.66 1.60
C ASP A 57 -3.21 25.09 2.82
N ALA A 58 -4.36 24.44 3.01
CA ALA A 58 -5.26 24.71 4.14
C ALA A 58 -4.91 23.91 5.41
N TYR A 59 -3.76 23.21 5.45
CA TYR A 59 -3.28 22.53 6.64
C TYR A 59 -3.09 23.52 7.82
N PRO A 60 -3.47 23.17 9.06
CA PRO A 60 -4.00 21.88 9.53
C PRO A 60 -5.54 21.77 9.50
N TYR A 61 -6.24 22.76 8.94
CA TYR A 61 -7.71 22.75 8.88
C TYR A 61 -8.26 21.70 7.90
N LYS A 62 -7.48 21.38 6.86
CA LYS A 62 -7.64 20.16 6.06
C LYS A 62 -6.61 19.13 6.50
N SER A 63 -7.02 17.86 6.51
CA SER A 63 -6.14 16.73 6.84
C SER A 63 -5.01 16.58 5.82
N PRO A 64 -3.89 15.94 6.20
CA PRO A 64 -2.94 15.43 5.22
C PRO A 64 -3.58 14.37 4.32
N SER A 65 -3.07 14.23 3.10
CA SER A 65 -3.32 13.05 2.26
C SER A 65 -2.22 12.01 2.53
N ILE A 66 -2.62 10.75 2.64
CA ILE A 66 -1.72 9.64 3.02
C ILE A 66 -1.81 8.55 1.95
N GLY A 67 -0.66 8.06 1.48
CA GLY A 67 -0.58 6.99 0.50
C GLY A 67 0.55 6.00 0.75
N PHE A 68 0.29 4.72 0.58
CA PHE A 68 1.29 3.65 0.62
C PHE A 68 1.97 3.53 -0.74
N LEU A 69 3.28 3.75 -0.83
CA LEU A 69 4.00 3.67 -2.12
C LEU A 69 4.23 2.23 -2.58
N ASN A 70 4.53 1.33 -1.65
CA ASN A 70 4.55 -0.10 -1.91
C ASN A 70 3.21 -0.74 -1.50
N LYS A 71 2.84 -1.82 -2.19
CA LYS A 71 1.48 -2.40 -2.11
C LYS A 71 1.12 -2.84 -0.69
N ILE A 72 -0.16 -2.65 -0.36
CA ILE A 72 -0.81 -3.14 0.85
C ILE A 72 -2.20 -3.65 0.48
N PHE A 73 -2.64 -4.74 1.09
CA PHE A 73 -4.00 -5.27 0.90
C PHE A 73 -4.85 -4.87 2.10
N HIS A 74 -5.65 -3.80 1.97
CA HIS A 74 -6.44 -3.24 3.07
C HIS A 74 -7.78 -2.65 2.57
N PRO A 75 -8.93 -2.87 3.23
CA PRO A 75 -10.25 -2.37 2.80
C PRO A 75 -10.31 -0.86 2.51
N ASN A 76 -9.66 -0.03 3.34
CA ASN A 76 -9.68 1.44 3.21
C ASN A 76 -8.48 2.03 2.46
N VAL A 77 -7.73 1.21 1.73
CA VAL A 77 -6.61 1.66 0.89
C VAL A 77 -6.90 1.26 -0.54
N ASP A 78 -6.80 2.21 -1.48
CA ASP A 78 -6.91 1.90 -2.90
C ASP A 78 -5.70 1.06 -3.35
N GLU A 79 -5.95 -0.08 -4.00
CA GLU A 79 -4.90 -1.07 -4.29
C GLU A 79 -3.91 -0.61 -5.36
N LEU A 80 -4.36 0.24 -6.29
CA LEU A 80 -3.53 0.71 -7.40
C LEU A 80 -2.67 1.91 -7.01
N SER A 81 -3.28 2.94 -6.42
CA SER A 81 -2.60 4.17 -6.03
C SER A 81 -1.97 4.11 -4.64
N GLY A 82 -2.42 3.19 -3.78
CA GLY A 82 -2.04 3.13 -2.36
C GLY A 82 -2.69 4.21 -1.50
N SER A 83 -3.61 5.01 -2.04
CA SER A 83 -4.22 6.13 -1.32
C SER A 83 -5.13 5.62 -0.20
N VAL A 84 -4.97 6.19 1.01
CA VAL A 84 -5.87 5.95 2.14
C VAL A 84 -7.14 6.77 1.95
N CYS A 85 -8.30 6.17 2.25
CA CYS A 85 -9.59 6.85 2.15
C CYS A 85 -9.62 8.16 2.95
N LEU A 86 -9.88 9.26 2.25
CA LEU A 86 -9.91 10.60 2.83
C LEU A 86 -11.00 10.74 3.91
N ASP A 87 -12.15 10.10 3.72
CA ASP A 87 -13.23 10.14 4.70
C ASP A 87 -12.85 9.45 6.01
N VAL A 88 -12.08 8.37 5.94
CA VAL A 88 -11.55 7.67 7.13
C VAL A 88 -10.49 8.52 7.84
N ILE A 89 -9.63 9.22 7.10
CA ILE A 89 -8.69 10.19 7.67
C ILE A 89 -9.48 11.31 8.37
N ASN A 90 -10.48 11.89 7.71
CA ASN A 90 -11.27 13.01 8.23
C ASN A 90 -12.10 12.67 9.47
N GLN A 91 -12.53 11.42 9.63
CA GLN A 91 -13.19 10.97 10.86
C GLN A 91 -12.27 11.02 12.08
N SER A 92 -10.96 10.86 11.87
CA SER A 92 -9.95 10.83 12.92
C SER A 92 -9.12 12.11 13.00
N TRP A 93 -9.13 12.97 11.99
CA TRP A 93 -8.30 14.17 11.95
C TRP A 93 -8.94 15.33 12.72
N SER A 94 -8.10 16.05 13.47
CA SER A 94 -8.45 17.34 14.07
C SER A 94 -7.30 18.31 13.85
N PRO A 95 -7.56 19.61 13.59
CA PRO A 95 -6.50 20.62 13.50
C PRO A 95 -5.65 20.76 14.77
N MET A 96 -6.13 20.20 15.89
CA MET A 96 -5.40 20.15 17.16
C MET A 96 -4.43 18.98 17.27
N PHE A 97 -4.52 17.98 16.38
CA PHE A 97 -3.64 16.82 16.40
C PHE A 97 -2.29 17.16 15.78
N ASP A 98 -1.22 16.63 16.39
CA ASP A 98 0.13 16.72 15.85
C ASP A 98 0.26 15.72 14.70
N LEU A 99 1.04 16.09 13.67
CA LEU A 99 1.27 15.22 12.51
C LEU A 99 1.80 13.83 12.88
N LEU A 100 2.58 13.72 13.95
CA LEU A 100 3.07 12.44 14.49
C LEU A 100 1.93 11.46 14.82
N ASN A 101 0.75 11.95 15.23
CA ASN A 101 -0.41 11.11 15.53
C ASN A 101 -0.88 10.30 14.31
N VAL A 102 -0.56 10.74 13.08
CA VAL A 102 -0.84 9.96 11.87
C VAL A 102 -0.16 8.60 11.94
N PHE A 103 1.10 8.57 12.37
CA PHE A 103 1.93 7.37 12.41
C PHE A 103 1.83 6.64 13.75
N GLU A 104 1.70 7.37 14.86
CA GLU A 104 1.65 6.78 16.20
C GLU A 104 0.28 6.19 16.55
N VAL A 105 -0.80 6.73 15.97
CA VAL A 105 -2.17 6.38 16.38
C VAL A 105 -3.01 6.00 15.17
N PHE A 106 -3.19 6.90 14.21
CA PHE A 106 -4.17 6.72 13.14
C PHE A 106 -3.88 5.50 12.26
N LEU A 107 -2.68 5.42 11.65
CA LEU A 107 -2.32 4.29 10.79
C LEU A 107 -2.33 2.95 11.56
N PRO A 108 -1.77 2.85 12.78
CA PRO A 108 -1.90 1.63 13.56
C PRO A 108 -3.34 1.22 13.83
N GLN A 109 -4.19 2.14 14.28
CA GLN A 109 -5.59 1.84 14.56
C GLN A 109 -6.36 1.43 13.29
N LEU A 110 -6.08 2.07 12.16
CA LEU A 110 -6.68 1.72 10.87
C LEU A 110 -6.33 0.28 10.47
N LEU A 111 -5.05 -0.10 10.59
CA LEU A 111 -4.58 -1.44 10.24
C LEU A 111 -5.07 -2.53 11.20
N LEU A 112 -5.26 -2.21 12.48
CA LEU A 112 -5.85 -3.16 13.46
C LEU A 112 -7.36 -3.32 13.25
N TYR A 113 -8.06 -2.25 12.89
CA TYR A 113 -9.52 -2.21 12.80
C TYR A 113 -9.99 -1.62 11.46
N PRO A 114 -9.88 -2.38 10.35
CA PRO A 114 -10.36 -1.92 9.06
C PRO A 114 -11.86 -1.64 9.07
N ASN A 115 -12.31 -0.64 8.30
CA ASN A 115 -13.72 -0.32 8.13
C ASN A 115 -14.26 -0.90 6.81
N PRO A 116 -15.06 -1.99 6.83
CA PRO A 116 -15.61 -2.59 5.62
C PRO A 116 -16.86 -1.88 5.07
N SER A 117 -17.40 -0.87 5.75
CA SER A 117 -18.72 -0.30 5.43
C SER A 117 -18.71 0.54 4.14
N ASP A 118 -17.58 1.15 3.83
CA ASP A 118 -17.34 1.92 2.60
C ASP A 118 -15.88 1.77 2.15
N PRO A 119 -15.53 0.64 1.51
CA PRO A 119 -14.15 0.29 1.20
C PRO A 119 -13.68 0.88 -0.13
N LEU A 120 -12.41 1.28 -0.19
CA LEU A 120 -11.73 1.55 -1.46
C LEU A 120 -11.32 0.25 -2.16
N ASN A 121 -10.97 -0.77 -1.38
CA ASN A 121 -10.71 -2.12 -1.88
C ASN A 121 -11.89 -3.05 -1.54
N GLY A 122 -12.81 -3.16 -2.49
CA GLY A 122 -14.00 -4.01 -2.36
C GLY A 122 -13.68 -5.50 -2.23
N ASP A 123 -12.58 -5.97 -2.81
CA ASP A 123 -12.13 -7.36 -2.70
C ASP A 123 -11.62 -7.65 -1.29
N ALA A 124 -10.80 -6.77 -0.73
CA ALA A 124 -10.31 -6.89 0.65
C ALA A 124 -11.47 -6.88 1.65
N ALA A 125 -12.43 -5.96 1.50
CA ALA A 125 -13.61 -5.90 2.36
C ALA A 125 -14.49 -7.16 2.22
N SER A 126 -14.78 -7.59 1.00
CA SER A 126 -15.58 -8.78 0.74
C SER A 126 -14.94 -10.03 1.32
N LEU A 127 -13.63 -10.19 1.16
CA LEU A 127 -12.88 -11.32 1.68
C LEU A 127 -12.87 -11.30 3.20
N MET A 128 -12.59 -10.15 3.83
CA MET A 128 -12.61 -9.99 5.28
C MET A 128 -13.97 -10.35 5.90
N MET A 129 -15.08 -10.00 5.23
CA MET A 129 -16.44 -10.30 5.71
C MET A 129 -16.87 -11.75 5.48
N LYS A 130 -16.46 -12.38 4.38
CA LYS A 130 -16.93 -13.72 3.98
C LYS A 130 -16.01 -14.84 4.48
N ASP A 131 -14.71 -14.64 4.40
CA ASP A 131 -13.68 -15.60 4.80
C ASP A 131 -12.48 -14.88 5.41
N LYS A 132 -12.55 -14.69 6.73
CA LYS A 132 -11.48 -14.03 7.48
C LYS A 132 -10.15 -14.75 7.35
N ASN A 133 -10.12 -16.09 7.31
CA ASN A 133 -8.86 -16.83 7.21
C ASN A 133 -8.17 -16.59 5.87
N GLN A 134 -8.94 -16.59 4.78
CA GLN A 134 -8.41 -16.29 3.45
C GLN A 134 -7.93 -14.84 3.35
N TYR A 135 -8.64 -13.89 3.99
CA TYR A 135 -8.18 -12.51 4.11
C TYR A 135 -6.84 -12.42 4.84
N GLU A 136 -6.71 -13.05 6.00
CA GLU A 136 -5.47 -13.06 6.78
C GLU A 136 -4.29 -13.66 6.00
N GLN A 137 -4.53 -14.76 5.27
CA GLN A 137 -3.51 -15.36 4.41
C GLN A 137 -3.08 -14.39 3.30
N LYS A 138 -4.03 -13.78 2.59
CA LYS A 138 -3.74 -12.83 1.51
C LYS A 138 -2.98 -11.60 2.00
N VAL A 139 -3.32 -11.07 3.18
CA VAL A 139 -2.57 -9.96 3.80
C VAL A 139 -1.13 -10.37 4.08
N LYS A 140 -0.89 -11.55 4.66
CA LYS A 140 0.46 -12.06 4.92
C LYS A 140 1.27 -12.23 3.63
N GLU A 141 0.68 -12.81 2.59
CA GLU A 141 1.31 -12.95 1.28
C GLU A 141 1.70 -11.59 0.68
N TYR A 142 0.84 -10.56 0.82
CA TYR A 142 1.17 -9.20 0.39
C TYR A 142 2.33 -8.61 1.19
N CYS A 143 2.33 -8.76 2.51
CA CYS A 143 3.41 -8.29 3.37
C CYS A 143 4.75 -8.93 2.97
N GLU A 144 4.77 -10.26 2.77
CA GLU A 144 5.97 -11.00 2.38
C GLU A 144 6.50 -10.63 0.99
N ARG A 145 5.61 -10.26 0.06
CA ARG A 145 5.98 -9.95 -1.32
C ARG A 145 6.36 -8.49 -1.53
N TYR A 146 5.64 -7.57 -0.90
CA TYR A 146 5.70 -6.14 -1.21
C TYR A 146 6.18 -5.26 -0.06
N ALA A 147 6.15 -5.74 1.18
CA ALA A 147 6.45 -4.93 2.37
C ALA A 147 7.72 -5.39 3.12
N LYS A 148 8.68 -5.98 2.43
CA LYS A 148 10.01 -6.24 3.01
C LYS A 148 10.86 -4.97 2.97
N LYS A 149 11.75 -4.81 3.96
CA LYS A 149 12.67 -3.66 4.07
C LYS A 149 13.50 -3.44 2.80
N GLU A 150 13.88 -4.52 2.13
CA GLU A 150 14.62 -4.52 0.86
C GLU A 150 13.87 -3.83 -0.29
N ASN A 151 12.53 -3.77 -0.23
CA ASN A 151 11.70 -3.11 -1.24
C ASN A 151 11.52 -1.60 -0.95
N VAL A 152 11.86 -1.15 0.25
CA VAL A 152 11.70 0.25 0.69
C VAL A 152 12.97 1.06 0.46
N VAL A 153 14.13 0.43 0.65
CA VAL A 153 15.43 1.00 0.30
C VAL A 153 15.70 0.69 -1.16
N GLY A 154 15.65 1.71 -2.03
CA GLY A 154 15.90 1.55 -3.46
C GLY A 154 17.24 0.86 -3.71
N THR A 155 17.22 -0.44 -4.02
CA THR A 155 18.19 -0.99 -4.94
C THR A 155 17.86 -0.36 -6.30
N PRO A 156 18.80 0.34 -6.96
CA PRO A 156 18.58 0.75 -8.33
C PRO A 156 18.33 -0.53 -9.13
N LYS A 157 17.10 -0.70 -9.63
CA LYS A 157 16.81 -1.74 -10.60
C LYS A 157 17.51 -1.29 -11.88
N ASP A 158 18.65 -1.90 -12.19
CA ASP A 158 19.15 -1.95 -13.55
C ASP A 158 18.02 -2.51 -14.42
N GLU A 159 17.62 -1.72 -15.41
CA GLU A 159 16.78 -2.17 -16.51
C GLU A 159 17.52 -3.32 -17.20
N SER A 160 17.11 -4.56 -16.92
CA SER A 160 17.39 -5.68 -17.80
C SER A 160 16.04 -6.23 -18.25
N ASP A 161 15.80 -6.03 -19.54
CA ASP A 161 14.71 -6.59 -20.32
C ASP A 161 14.49 -8.07 -19.97
N ASP A 162 13.32 -8.39 -19.45
CA ASP A 162 12.78 -9.74 -19.57
C ASP A 162 12.36 -9.93 -21.03
N GLU A 163 13.22 -10.58 -21.82
CA GLU A 163 12.84 -11.18 -23.09
C GLU A 163 11.71 -12.19 -22.84
N ILE A 164 10.54 -11.87 -23.39
CA ILE A 164 9.44 -12.80 -23.60
C ILE A 164 9.96 -13.92 -24.52
N SER A 165 10.06 -15.14 -23.99
CA SER A 165 10.06 -16.36 -24.78
C SER A 165 8.64 -16.93 -24.80
N GLU A 166 7.97 -16.76 -25.94
CA GLU A 166 6.79 -17.53 -26.32
C GLU A 166 7.23 -18.91 -26.84
N GLU A 167 6.28 -19.85 -26.90
CA GLU A 167 6.37 -21.25 -27.39
C GLU A 167 6.82 -22.28 -26.32
N GLU A 168 6.09 -23.32 -25.90
CA GLU A 168 5.05 -24.15 -26.51
C GLU A 168 4.20 -24.81 -25.39
N PHE A 169 2.86 -24.69 -25.42
CA PHE A 169 1.99 -25.73 -24.87
C PHE A 169 0.67 -25.78 -25.66
N SER A 170 0.72 -26.48 -26.79
CA SER A 170 -0.44 -27.10 -27.41
C SER A 170 0.02 -28.49 -27.84
N GLY A 171 -0.68 -29.60 -27.67
CA GLY A 171 -2.00 -29.91 -27.15
C GLY A 171 -2.05 -31.42 -27.32
N GLN A 172 -2.23 -32.16 -26.23
CA GLN A 172 -2.24 -33.61 -26.24
C GLN A 172 -3.65 -34.07 -26.60
N SER A 173 -3.82 -34.75 -27.74
CA SER A 173 -4.99 -35.57 -28.03
C SER A 173 -4.55 -36.87 -28.69
N GLU A 174 -4.82 -37.97 -27.99
CA GLU A 174 -4.61 -39.34 -28.46
C GLU A 174 -5.69 -39.80 -29.47
N SER A 175 -5.31 -40.85 -30.21
CA SER A 175 -6.12 -41.86 -30.93
C SER A 175 -6.90 -41.45 -32.17
N ASP A 176 -6.52 -41.98 -33.35
CA ASP A 176 -7.17 -43.19 -33.86
C ASP A 176 -6.40 -43.86 -35.03
N ASP A 177 -6.64 -45.17 -35.16
CA ASP A 177 -5.97 -46.24 -35.90
C ASP A 177 -5.73 -46.09 -37.43
N GLU A 178 -4.66 -46.77 -37.90
CA GLU A 178 -4.34 -47.05 -39.31
C GLU A 178 -5.23 -48.17 -39.91
N VAL A 179 -5.73 -48.03 -41.15
CA VAL A 179 -5.79 -49.16 -42.10
C VAL A 179 -5.67 -48.69 -43.57
N VAL A 180 -4.75 -49.35 -44.27
CA VAL A 180 -4.34 -49.23 -45.68
C VAL A 180 -5.36 -49.81 -46.68
N GLY A 181 -5.48 -49.24 -47.88
CA GLY A 181 -6.14 -49.94 -49.01
C GLY A 181 -6.14 -49.18 -50.36
N HIS A 182 -5.18 -49.51 -51.22
CA HIS A 182 -5.15 -49.17 -52.65
C HIS A 182 -6.33 -49.77 -53.44
N ALA A 183 -6.80 -49.08 -54.49
CA ALA A 183 -7.03 -49.65 -55.83
C ALA A 183 -7.44 -48.57 -56.86
N ASP A 184 -6.61 -48.38 -57.89
CA ASP A 184 -7.01 -48.03 -59.27
C ASP A 184 -7.51 -49.32 -59.97
N PRO A 185 -8.34 -49.28 -61.03
CA PRO A 185 -8.11 -48.50 -62.26
C PRO A 185 -9.32 -47.76 -62.87
#